data_AF-A0AAU8BH44-F1
#
_entry.id   AF-A0AAU8BH44-F1
#
_cell.length_a   1.000
_cell.length_b   1.000
_cell.length_c   1.000
_cell.angle_alpha   90.00
_cell.angle_beta   90.00
_cell.angle_gamma   90.00
#
_symmetry.space_group_name_H-M   'P 1'
#
loop_
_entity.id
_entity.type
_entity.pdbx_description
1 polymer ?
#
loop_
_entity_poly.entity_id
_entity_poly.type
_entity_poly.pdbx_seq_one_letter_code
_entity_poly.pdbx_strand_id
1 'polypeptide(L)'
;MRAYVWILAALLVGCSSGPDEIKVADEKLLVSYQDANPDATPYKGQPARWGGVVAKLTNPSASSSELQISYFELDAKGRPDETRQGSSRFVVKVERFLDPKIFVLGKPMTFVGNIEGQTDIKVGEQTLSVPVLKASNYYLWTEDKRIKTYYVGDPYYNYYYDRYYYWDYVDEADLIDHYDAYDAYDAYDYGDF
;
A
#
# COMPACT_ATOMS: atom_id res chain seq x y z
N MET A 1 9.14 -42.82 19.44
CA MET A 1 9.49 -42.05 18.21
C MET A 1 8.27 -41.54 17.45
N ARG A 2 7.16 -42.30 17.32
CA ARG A 2 5.94 -41.85 16.60
C ARG A 2 5.18 -40.68 17.26
N ALA A 3 5.13 -40.61 18.60
CA ALA A 3 4.41 -39.54 19.31
C ALA A 3 5.07 -38.16 19.19
N TYR A 4 6.41 -38.12 19.08
CA TYR A 4 7.16 -36.87 18.92
C TYR A 4 6.88 -36.20 17.57
N VAL A 5 6.55 -36.98 16.52
CA VAL A 5 6.19 -36.44 15.20
C VAL A 5 4.86 -35.69 15.25
N TRP A 6 3.89 -36.18 16.05
CA TRP A 6 2.60 -35.50 16.23
C TRP A 6 2.71 -34.24 17.10
N ILE A 7 3.58 -34.24 18.11
CA ILE A 7 3.86 -33.06 18.94
C ILE A 7 4.61 -31.99 18.14
N LEU A 8 5.55 -32.38 17.28
CA LEU A 8 6.27 -31.46 16.40
C LEU A 8 5.34 -30.86 15.32
N ALA A 9 4.38 -31.63 14.80
CA ALA A 9 3.38 -31.16 13.83
C ALA A 9 2.36 -30.18 14.45
N ALA A 10 2.05 -30.31 15.74
CA ALA A 10 1.13 -29.41 16.44
C ALA A 10 1.74 -28.03 16.76
N LEU A 11 3.07 -27.89 16.73
CA LEU A 11 3.78 -26.63 17.00
C LEU A 11 3.88 -25.70 15.77
N LEU A 12 3.40 -26.12 14.60
CA LEU A 12 3.45 -25.37 13.35
C LEU A 12 2.16 -24.60 13.03
N VAL A 13 1.27 -24.39 14.01
CA VAL A 13 0.13 -23.46 13.84
C VAL A 13 0.66 -22.02 13.90
N GLY A 14 1.26 -21.56 12.81
CA GLY A 14 1.63 -20.16 12.62
C GLY A 14 0.37 -19.34 12.37
N CYS A 15 -0.12 -18.64 13.39
CA CYS A 15 -1.09 -17.56 13.16
C CYS A 15 -0.39 -16.48 12.33
N SER A 16 -0.86 -16.27 11.09
CA SER A 16 -0.54 -15.07 10.32
C SER A 16 -0.95 -13.85 11.15
N SER A 17 0.03 -13.04 11.56
CA SER A 17 -0.12 -11.97 12.55
C SER A 17 -0.24 -10.58 11.91
N GLY A 18 -0.75 -10.53 10.68
CA GLY A 18 -0.96 -9.28 9.96
C GLY A 18 -2.07 -8.40 10.57
N PRO A 19 -2.07 -7.09 10.26
CA PRO A 19 -3.14 -6.15 10.59
C PRO A 19 -4.51 -6.63 10.11
N ASP A 20 -5.56 -6.29 10.85
CA ASP A 20 -6.94 -6.74 10.57
C ASP A 20 -7.45 -6.22 9.21
N GLU A 21 -6.99 -5.05 8.79
CA GLU A 21 -7.39 -4.36 7.57
C GLU A 21 -7.02 -5.13 6.30
N ILE A 22 -5.95 -5.95 6.36
CA ILE A 22 -5.43 -6.72 5.22
C ILE A 22 -5.61 -8.23 5.39
N LYS A 23 -6.42 -8.65 6.38
CA LYS A 23 -6.82 -10.04 6.53
C LYS A 23 -7.82 -10.40 5.45
N VAL A 24 -7.65 -11.61 4.91
CA VAL A 24 -8.56 -12.19 3.92
C VAL A 24 -9.13 -13.49 4.48
N ALA A 25 -10.36 -13.82 4.09
CA ALA A 25 -11.03 -15.02 4.59
C ALA A 25 -10.37 -16.32 4.06
N ASP A 26 -9.91 -16.30 2.81
CA ASP A 26 -9.22 -17.43 2.18
C ASP A 26 -8.05 -16.95 1.31
N GLU A 27 -6.84 -17.22 1.80
CA GLU A 27 -5.58 -16.90 1.11
C GLU A 27 -5.43 -17.62 -0.23
N LYS A 28 -6.09 -18.78 -0.42
CA LYS A 28 -5.96 -19.58 -1.65
C LYS A 28 -6.71 -18.99 -2.84
N LEU A 29 -7.67 -18.10 -2.59
CA LEU A 29 -8.44 -17.44 -3.63
C LEU A 29 -7.73 -16.19 -4.17
N LEU A 30 -6.65 -15.75 -3.54
CA LEU A 30 -5.94 -14.56 -3.95
C LEU A 30 -5.11 -14.81 -5.20
N VAL A 31 -5.30 -13.93 -6.19
CA VAL A 31 -4.45 -13.90 -7.37
C VAL A 31 -3.11 -13.28 -7.01
N SER A 32 -2.02 -13.98 -7.32
CA SER A 32 -0.67 -13.46 -7.11
C SER A 32 -0.38 -12.31 -8.06
N TYR A 33 0.50 -11.39 -7.65
CA TYR A 33 0.94 -10.33 -8.55
C TYR A 33 1.66 -10.89 -9.78
N GLN A 34 2.46 -11.93 -9.58
CA GLN A 34 3.23 -12.60 -10.63
C GLN A 34 2.33 -13.17 -11.73
N ASP A 35 1.14 -13.67 -11.38
CA ASP A 35 0.17 -14.18 -12.34
C ASP A 35 -0.54 -13.04 -13.10
N ALA A 36 -0.91 -11.96 -12.39
CA ALA A 36 -1.67 -10.85 -12.97
C ALA A 36 -0.82 -9.82 -13.73
N ASN A 37 0.48 -9.73 -13.45
CA ASN A 37 1.35 -8.70 -14.01
C ASN A 37 1.49 -8.78 -15.55
N PRO A 38 1.68 -9.96 -16.18
CA PRO A 38 1.73 -10.05 -17.64
C PRO A 38 0.42 -9.66 -18.32
N ASP A 39 -0.71 -10.16 -17.82
CA ASP A 39 -2.06 -9.79 -18.26
C ASP A 39 -3.07 -9.99 -17.12
N ALA A 40 -3.65 -8.88 -16.65
CA ALA A 40 -4.62 -8.88 -15.57
C ALA A 40 -6.07 -9.08 -16.05
N THR A 41 -6.32 -9.05 -17.35
CA THR A 41 -7.66 -9.13 -17.95
C THR A 41 -8.40 -10.42 -17.55
N PRO A 42 -7.78 -11.61 -17.56
CA PRO A 42 -8.45 -12.86 -17.15
C PRO A 42 -8.81 -12.90 -15.66
N TYR A 43 -8.13 -12.09 -14.86
CA TYR A 43 -8.28 -12.05 -13.40
C TYR A 43 -9.26 -10.96 -12.93
N LYS A 44 -9.90 -10.24 -13.84
CA LYS A 44 -10.84 -9.17 -13.50
C LYS A 44 -11.95 -9.66 -12.56
N GLY A 45 -12.16 -8.93 -11.47
CA GLY A 45 -13.12 -9.24 -10.42
C GLY A 45 -12.63 -10.25 -9.38
N GLN A 46 -11.49 -10.90 -9.60
CA GLN A 46 -10.90 -11.81 -8.62
C GLN A 46 -10.17 -11.04 -7.52
N PRO A 47 -10.17 -11.56 -6.28
CA PRO A 47 -9.53 -10.91 -5.15
C PRO A 47 -8.00 -11.04 -5.22
N ALA A 48 -7.31 -10.05 -4.68
CA ALA A 48 -5.86 -10.03 -4.57
C ALA A 48 -5.42 -9.27 -3.32
N ARG A 49 -4.24 -9.64 -2.80
CA ARG A 49 -3.51 -8.90 -1.77
C ARG A 49 -2.10 -8.60 -2.25
N TRP A 50 -1.83 -7.34 -2.57
CA TRP A 50 -0.55 -6.89 -3.08
C TRP A 50 -0.01 -5.76 -2.21
N GLY A 51 1.30 -5.55 -2.24
CA GLY A 51 1.89 -4.41 -1.55
C GLY A 51 3.17 -3.96 -2.22
N GLY A 52 3.73 -2.92 -1.64
CA GLY A 52 4.88 -2.25 -2.18
C GLY A 52 5.04 -0.87 -1.57
N VAL A 53 5.82 -0.03 -2.23
CA VAL A 53 6.04 1.35 -1.79
C VAL A 53 5.36 2.34 -2.72
N VAL A 54 4.86 3.43 -2.16
CA VAL A 54 4.21 4.50 -2.93
C VAL A 54 5.22 5.14 -3.87
N ALA A 55 4.97 5.07 -5.18
CA ALA A 55 5.77 5.75 -6.20
C ALA A 55 5.10 7.05 -6.69
N LYS A 56 3.78 7.12 -6.63
CA LYS A 56 3.00 8.31 -6.98
C LYS A 56 1.62 8.25 -6.32
N LEU A 57 1.10 9.40 -5.89
CA LEU A 57 -0.30 9.56 -5.50
C LEU A 57 -0.94 10.66 -6.34
N THR A 58 -2.15 10.41 -6.80
CA THR A 58 -3.01 11.42 -7.44
C THR A 58 -4.43 11.31 -6.89
N ASN A 59 -5.17 12.41 -6.90
CA ASN A 59 -6.56 12.47 -6.46
C ASN A 59 -7.43 12.94 -7.65
N PRO A 60 -7.86 12.01 -8.55
CA PRO A 60 -8.62 12.40 -9.74
C PRO A 60 -9.95 13.09 -9.42
N SER A 61 -10.50 12.83 -8.24
CA SER A 61 -11.70 13.50 -7.75
C SER A 61 -11.62 13.73 -6.25
N ALA A 62 -12.57 14.50 -5.73
CA ALA A 62 -12.70 14.75 -4.30
C ALA A 62 -12.94 13.44 -3.50
N SER A 63 -13.47 12.39 -4.13
CA SER A 63 -13.81 11.12 -3.47
C SER A 63 -13.01 9.94 -4.02
N SER A 64 -11.88 10.16 -4.68
CA SER A 64 -11.06 9.07 -5.22
C SER A 64 -9.57 9.40 -5.24
N SER A 65 -8.78 8.37 -4.99
CA SER A 65 -7.32 8.40 -5.05
C SER A 65 -6.81 7.27 -5.92
N GLU A 66 -5.73 7.56 -6.63
CA GLU A 66 -4.98 6.57 -7.40
C GLU A 66 -3.52 6.61 -6.99
N LEU A 67 -3.03 5.45 -6.55
CA LEU A 67 -1.64 5.23 -6.18
C LEU A 67 -0.95 4.42 -7.27
N GLN A 68 0.22 4.86 -7.70
CA GLN A 68 1.17 3.97 -8.37
C GLN A 68 2.07 3.36 -7.30
N ILE A 69 2.13 2.05 -7.26
CA ILE A 69 2.90 1.30 -6.26
C ILE A 69 4.02 0.56 -6.99
N SER A 70 5.25 0.74 -6.52
CA SER A 70 6.35 -0.15 -6.88
C SER A 70 6.16 -1.44 -6.10
N TYR A 71 5.95 -2.56 -6.79
CA TYR A 71 5.61 -3.84 -6.19
C TYR A 71 6.76 -4.42 -5.37
N PHE A 72 6.45 -4.94 -4.19
CA PHE A 72 7.35 -5.76 -3.39
C PHE A 72 6.60 -7.00 -2.90
N GLU A 73 7.31 -8.11 -2.78
CA GLU A 73 6.76 -9.29 -2.13
C GLU A 73 6.40 -9.00 -0.68
N LEU A 74 5.33 -9.61 -0.19
CA LEU A 74 4.90 -9.45 1.19
C LEU A 74 5.59 -10.48 2.08
N ASP A 75 6.00 -10.06 3.27
CA ASP A 75 6.47 -10.95 4.32
C ASP A 75 5.30 -11.72 4.97
N ALA A 76 5.62 -12.56 5.97
CA ALA A 76 4.62 -13.37 6.68
C ALA A 76 3.57 -12.56 7.47
N LYS A 77 3.78 -11.25 7.67
CA LYS A 77 2.83 -10.32 8.30
C LYS A 77 2.07 -9.49 7.27
N GLY A 78 2.36 -9.67 5.98
CA GLY A 78 1.78 -8.89 4.91
C GLY A 78 2.48 -7.55 4.68
N ARG A 79 3.67 -7.31 5.26
CA ARG A 79 4.46 -6.09 5.03
C ARG A 79 5.32 -6.22 3.77
N PRO A 80 5.42 -5.19 2.91
CA PRO A 80 6.38 -5.17 1.82
C PRO A 80 7.82 -5.45 2.30
N ASP A 81 8.47 -6.48 1.75
CA ASP A 81 9.87 -6.83 2.01
C ASP A 81 10.80 -6.01 1.11
N GLU A 82 11.18 -4.82 1.59
CA GLU A 82 11.98 -3.84 0.86
C GLU A 82 13.41 -4.32 0.51
N THR A 83 13.85 -5.47 1.06
CA THR A 83 15.14 -6.08 0.70
C THR A 83 15.11 -6.75 -0.68
N ARG A 84 13.92 -7.01 -1.23
CA ARG A 84 13.72 -7.62 -2.56
C ARG A 84 13.35 -6.52 -3.56
N GLN A 85 14.27 -6.18 -4.45
CA GLN A 85 14.11 -5.04 -5.35
C GLN A 85 12.79 -5.10 -6.16
N GLY A 86 11.96 -4.06 -6.02
CA GLY A 86 10.73 -3.88 -6.78
C GLY A 86 10.96 -3.17 -8.11
N SER A 87 11.06 -3.91 -9.21
CA SER A 87 11.17 -3.32 -10.57
C SER A 87 9.82 -3.13 -11.26
N SER A 88 8.78 -3.79 -10.77
CA SER A 88 7.46 -3.84 -11.41
C SER A 88 6.46 -2.92 -10.69
N ARG A 89 5.39 -2.50 -11.38
CA ARG A 89 4.41 -1.54 -10.84
C ARG A 89 2.98 -2.07 -10.97
N PHE A 90 2.10 -1.51 -10.15
CA PHE A 90 0.66 -1.62 -10.30
C PHE A 90 -0.02 -0.32 -9.88
N VAL A 91 -1.26 -0.15 -10.31
CA VAL A 91 -2.11 0.96 -9.87
C VAL A 91 -3.11 0.45 -8.85
N VAL A 92 -3.27 1.21 -7.77
CA VAL A 92 -4.34 1.01 -6.81
C VAL A 92 -5.33 2.16 -6.90
N LYS A 93 -6.61 1.83 -7.05
CA LYS A 93 -7.70 2.79 -6.93
C LYS A 93 -8.38 2.67 -5.58
N VAL A 94 -8.59 3.79 -4.91
CA VAL A 94 -9.23 3.87 -3.61
C VAL A 94 -10.42 4.84 -3.71
N GLU A 95 -11.61 4.41 -3.27
CA GLU A 95 -12.85 5.20 -3.33
C GLU A 95 -12.96 6.19 -2.15
N ARG A 96 -11.89 6.97 -1.93
CA ARG A 96 -11.84 8.12 -1.02
C ARG A 96 -10.64 8.98 -1.38
N PHE A 97 -10.61 10.18 -0.83
CA PHE A 97 -9.39 11.00 -0.81
C PHE A 97 -8.35 10.39 0.13
N LEU A 98 -7.08 10.50 -0.26
CA LEU A 98 -5.90 10.19 0.53
C LEU A 98 -5.04 11.45 0.59
N ASP A 99 -4.69 11.87 1.81
CA ASP A 99 -3.84 13.03 2.04
C ASP A 99 -2.39 12.76 1.57
N PRO A 100 -1.87 13.51 0.58
CA PRO A 100 -0.49 13.37 0.13
C PRO A 100 0.58 13.57 1.20
N LYS A 101 0.27 14.20 2.34
CA LYS A 101 1.18 14.34 3.48
C LYS A 101 1.34 13.04 4.29
N ILE A 102 0.31 12.18 4.29
CA ILE A 102 0.33 10.90 5.00
C ILE A 102 0.83 9.79 4.07
N PHE A 103 0.30 9.77 2.84
CA PHE A 103 0.56 8.74 1.83
C PHE A 103 1.69 9.20 0.86
N VAL A 104 2.81 9.64 1.44
CA VAL A 104 3.98 10.14 0.71
C VAL A 104 4.73 9.03 -0.02
N LEU A 105 5.56 9.43 -1.00
CA LEU A 105 6.44 8.53 -1.75
C LEU A 105 7.36 7.74 -0.79
N GLY A 106 7.66 6.50 -1.17
CA GLY A 106 8.50 5.58 -0.39
C GLY A 106 7.79 4.89 0.77
N LYS A 107 6.57 5.29 1.14
CA LYS A 107 5.84 4.63 2.23
C LYS A 107 5.42 3.19 1.86
N PRO A 108 5.73 2.19 2.71
CA PRO A 108 5.28 0.81 2.48
C PRO A 108 3.79 0.66 2.78
N MET A 109 3.07 0.03 1.85
CA MET A 109 1.64 -0.19 1.94
C MET A 109 1.25 -1.58 1.45
N THR A 110 0.16 -2.09 2.00
CA THR A 110 -0.49 -3.34 1.58
C THR A 110 -1.95 -3.08 1.30
N PHE A 111 -2.44 -3.68 0.22
CA PHE A 111 -3.78 -3.47 -0.29
C PHE A 111 -4.49 -4.81 -0.44
N VAL A 112 -5.77 -4.85 -0.10
CA VAL A 112 -6.68 -5.94 -0.44
C VAL A 112 -7.79 -5.39 -1.31
N GLY A 113 -8.20 -6.14 -2.31
CA GLY A 113 -9.17 -5.65 -3.27
C GLY A 113 -9.40 -6.61 -4.42
N ASN A 114 -10.07 -6.12 -5.45
CA ASN A 114 -10.36 -6.87 -6.66
C ASN A 114 -9.62 -6.29 -7.85
N ILE A 115 -9.15 -7.16 -8.74
CA ILE A 115 -8.46 -6.75 -9.97
C ILE A 115 -9.46 -6.13 -10.95
N GLU A 116 -9.16 -4.96 -11.51
CA GLU A 116 -10.03 -4.30 -12.51
C GLU A 116 -9.63 -4.55 -13.97
N GLY A 117 -8.44 -5.12 -14.17
CA GLY A 117 -7.79 -5.29 -15.48
C GLY A 117 -6.44 -4.57 -15.50
N GLN A 118 -6.12 -3.93 -16.62
CA GLN A 118 -4.88 -3.17 -16.80
C GLN A 118 -5.15 -1.70 -17.14
N THR A 119 -4.15 -0.86 -16.91
CA THR A 119 -4.12 0.53 -17.37
C THR A 119 -2.72 0.90 -17.82
N ASP A 120 -2.63 1.83 -18.77
CA ASP A 120 -1.37 2.45 -19.14
C ASP A 120 -0.99 3.53 -18.13
N ILE A 121 0.26 3.51 -17.69
CA ILE A 121 0.90 4.58 -16.90
C ILE A 121 2.12 5.11 -17.62
N LYS A 122 2.42 6.40 -17.42
CA LYS A 122 3.67 7.01 -17.89
C LYS A 122 4.70 7.03 -16.76
N VAL A 123 5.90 6.49 -17.03
CA VAL A 123 7.05 6.49 -16.13
C VAL A 123 8.25 7.08 -16.88
N GLY A 124 8.63 8.30 -16.53
CA GLY A 124 9.56 9.08 -17.37
C GLY A 124 8.97 9.28 -18.77
N GLU A 125 9.69 8.83 -19.79
CA GLU A 125 9.23 8.87 -21.19
C GLU A 125 8.55 7.58 -21.65
N GLN A 126 8.56 6.52 -20.83
CA GLN A 126 8.04 5.20 -21.19
C GLN A 126 6.57 5.07 -20.78
N THR A 127 5.78 4.38 -21.61
CA THR A 127 4.41 3.95 -21.27
C THR A 127 4.44 2.48 -20.89
N LEU A 128 3.91 2.14 -19.73
CA LEU A 128 3.83 0.78 -19.20
C LEU A 128 2.35 0.40 -19.01
N SER A 129 1.93 -0.74 -19.53
CA SER A 129 0.67 -1.37 -19.14
C SER A 129 0.88 -2.12 -17.83
N VAL A 130 0.09 -1.81 -16.81
CA VAL A 130 0.22 -2.38 -15.47
C VAL A 130 -1.13 -2.84 -14.94
N PRO A 131 -1.16 -3.86 -14.06
CA PRO A 131 -2.39 -4.30 -13.42
C PRO A 131 -2.99 -3.20 -12.54
N VAL A 132 -4.32 -3.21 -12.44
CA VAL A 132 -5.10 -2.30 -11.60
C VAL A 132 -5.81 -3.09 -10.51
N LEU A 133 -5.64 -2.66 -9.27
CA LEU A 133 -6.34 -3.18 -8.10
C LEU A 133 -7.31 -2.11 -7.58
N LYS A 134 -8.60 -2.41 -7.53
CA LYS A 134 -9.57 -1.61 -6.78
C LYS A 134 -9.54 -2.06 -5.33
N ALA A 135 -8.99 -1.22 -4.45
CA ALA A 135 -8.85 -1.55 -3.04
C ALA A 135 -10.21 -1.58 -2.35
N SER A 136 -10.53 -2.71 -1.71
CA SER A 136 -11.59 -2.80 -0.72
C SER A 136 -11.09 -2.44 0.68
N ASN A 137 -9.77 -2.56 0.92
CA ASN A 137 -9.11 -2.05 2.11
C ASN A 137 -7.58 -1.91 1.92
N TYR A 138 -6.90 -1.26 2.87
CA TYR A 138 -5.44 -1.12 2.84
C TYR A 138 -4.85 -0.92 4.25
N TYR A 139 -3.53 -1.06 4.33
CA TYR A 139 -2.74 -0.77 5.52
C TYR A 139 -1.48 0.02 5.16
N LEU A 140 -1.25 1.13 5.87
CA LEU A 140 -0.03 1.93 5.78
C LEU A 140 0.94 1.50 6.90
N TRP A 141 2.11 1.01 6.53
CA TRP A 141 3.12 0.59 7.48
C TRP A 141 3.94 1.80 7.95
N THR A 142 3.56 2.37 9.09
CA THR A 142 4.25 3.53 9.70
C THR A 142 4.56 3.29 11.17
N GLU A 143 5.71 3.78 11.62
CA GLU A 143 6.09 3.78 13.04
C GLU A 143 5.67 5.07 13.76
N ASP A 144 5.27 6.10 13.00
CA ASP A 144 4.78 7.36 13.55
C ASP A 144 3.39 7.17 14.14
N LYS A 145 3.34 7.11 15.48
CA LYS A 145 2.10 6.94 16.26
C LYS A 145 1.14 8.12 16.15
N ARG A 146 1.58 9.27 15.63
CA ARG A 146 0.73 10.44 15.37
C ARG A 146 -0.12 10.26 14.12
N ILE A 147 0.35 9.45 13.17
CA ILE A 147 -0.38 9.15 11.94
C ILE A 147 -1.54 8.19 12.27
N LYS A 148 -2.75 8.74 12.27
CA LYS A 148 -3.98 7.95 12.30
C LYS A 148 -4.46 7.74 10.87
N THR A 149 -4.22 6.56 10.31
CA THR A 149 -4.77 6.19 9.00
C THR A 149 -6.13 5.55 9.14
N TYR A 150 -7.14 6.16 8.54
CA TYR A 150 -8.42 5.50 8.29
C TYR A 150 -8.30 4.59 7.09
N TYR A 151 -9.02 3.49 7.10
CA TYR A 151 -9.01 2.47 6.04
C TYR A 151 -10.35 2.48 5.29
N VAL A 152 -10.51 1.70 4.23
CA VAL A 152 -11.75 1.72 3.42
C VAL A 152 -12.87 1.04 4.20
N GLY A 153 -13.97 1.75 4.42
CA GLY A 153 -15.11 1.25 5.20
C GLY A 153 -15.00 1.47 6.71
N ASP A 154 -14.01 2.23 7.19
CA ASP A 154 -13.93 2.65 8.59
C ASP A 154 -15.18 3.49 8.99
N PRO A 155 -15.97 3.09 9.99
CA PRO A 155 -17.19 3.79 10.39
C PRO A 155 -16.92 5.17 11.03
N TYR A 156 -15.70 5.43 11.46
CA TYR A 156 -15.26 6.70 12.01
C TYR A 156 -14.61 7.61 10.97
N TYR A 157 -14.51 7.16 9.71
CA TYR A 157 -14.04 8.00 8.64
C TYR A 157 -15.02 9.13 8.35
N ASN A 158 -14.56 10.37 8.51
CA ASN A 158 -15.27 11.55 8.06
C ASN A 158 -14.46 12.27 6.98
N TYR A 159 -15.06 12.40 5.80
CA TYR A 159 -14.46 13.07 4.64
C TYR A 159 -13.98 14.50 4.93
N TYR A 160 -14.67 15.23 5.81
CA TYR A 160 -14.24 16.58 6.22
C TYR A 160 -13.10 16.56 7.23
N TYR A 161 -12.94 15.48 8.01
CA TYR A 161 -11.85 15.38 8.99
C TYR A 161 -10.51 15.17 8.29
N ASP A 162 -10.40 14.26 7.33
CA ASP A 162 -9.13 13.95 6.64
C ASP A 162 -8.58 15.15 5.86
N ARG A 163 -9.46 16.04 5.37
CA ARG A 163 -9.05 17.26 4.67
C ARG A 163 -8.51 18.36 5.61
N TYR A 164 -8.88 18.37 6.89
CA TYR A 164 -8.62 19.48 7.82
C TYR A 164 -7.78 19.12 9.05
N TYR A 165 -7.79 17.88 9.54
CA TYR A 165 -7.25 17.55 10.87
C TYR A 165 -5.73 17.42 10.99
N TYR A 166 -4.97 17.36 9.89
CA TYR A 166 -3.51 17.38 9.98
C TYR A 166 -2.92 18.80 10.11
N TRP A 167 -3.76 19.85 10.15
CA TRP A 167 -3.29 21.23 10.29
C TRP A 167 -3.43 21.81 11.71
N ASP A 168 -4.19 21.17 12.60
CA ASP A 168 -4.46 21.70 13.95
C ASP A 168 -3.69 20.97 15.08
N TYR A 169 -3.05 19.83 14.79
CA TYR A 169 -2.39 18.97 15.81
C TYR A 169 -0.90 18.76 15.59
N VAL A 170 -0.26 19.53 14.70
CA VAL A 170 1.20 19.59 14.61
C VAL A 170 1.61 20.88 15.30
N ASP A 171 2.21 20.77 16.49
CA ASP A 171 2.81 21.91 17.18
C ASP A 171 3.86 22.54 16.25
N GLU A 172 4.04 23.86 16.25
CA GLU A 172 4.95 24.55 15.31
C GLU A 172 6.40 24.01 15.41
N ALA A 173 6.78 23.48 16.57
CA ALA A 173 8.06 22.81 16.78
C ALA A 173 8.19 21.48 16.00
N ASP A 174 7.12 20.69 15.93
CA ASP A 174 7.07 19.44 15.15
C ASP A 174 7.05 19.71 13.63
N LEU A 175 6.59 20.90 13.21
CA LEU A 175 6.66 21.34 11.81
C LEU A 175 8.10 21.64 11.40
N ILE A 176 8.88 22.34 12.23
CA ILE A 176 10.27 22.72 11.92
C ILE A 176 11.16 21.47 11.79
N ASP A 177 11.09 20.53 12.73
CA ASP A 177 11.85 19.27 12.66
C ASP A 177 11.44 18.43 11.43
N HIS A 178 10.18 18.51 11.00
CA HIS A 178 9.70 17.83 9.81
C HIS A 178 10.19 18.49 8.51
N TYR A 179 10.28 19.82 8.45
CA TYR A 179 10.83 20.55 7.29
C TYR A 179 12.35 20.37 7.19
N ASP A 180 13.08 20.39 8.31
CA ASP A 180 14.53 20.15 8.31
C ASP A 180 14.88 18.72 7.84
N ALA A 181 14.02 17.74 8.15
CA ALA A 181 14.13 16.38 7.62
C ALA A 181 13.71 16.28 6.15
N TYR A 182 12.76 17.10 5.68
CA TYR A 182 12.30 17.14 4.29
C TYR A 182 13.35 17.76 3.37
N ASP A 183 13.94 18.89 3.76
CA ASP A 183 15.03 19.54 3.03
C ASP A 183 16.29 18.64 2.98
N ALA A 184 16.51 17.82 4.01
CA ALA A 184 17.58 16.82 4.01
C ALA A 184 17.33 15.65 3.03
N TYR A 185 16.08 15.35 2.67
CA TYR A 185 15.71 14.34 1.67
C TYR A 185 15.64 14.92 0.24
N ASP A 186 15.25 16.19 0.08
CA ASP A 186 15.27 16.90 -1.21
C ASP A 186 16.68 17.41 -1.60
N ALA A 187 17.65 17.33 -0.68
CA ALA A 187 19.06 17.58 -0.97
C ALA A 187 19.73 16.52 -1.88
N TYR A 188 19.03 15.47 -2.29
CA TYR A 188 19.44 14.64 -3.42
C TYR A 188 19.10 15.34 -4.74
N ASP A 189 19.88 16.40 -5.01
CA ASP A 189 20.50 16.72 -6.30
C ASP A 189 19.83 16.06 -7.53
N TYR A 190 18.70 16.61 -7.97
CA TYR A 190 18.42 16.66 -9.40
C TYR A 190 19.17 17.86 -9.98
N GLY A 191 20.49 17.71 -10.02
CA GLY A 191 21.38 18.59 -10.76
C GLY A 191 20.94 18.65 -12.22
N ASP A 192 20.90 19.87 -12.73
CA ASP A 192 20.79 20.23 -14.15
C ASP A 192 21.44 19.18 -15.06
N PHE A 193 20.65 18.47 -15.89
CA PHE A 193 20.98 18.07 -17.27
C PHE A 193 19.70 17.71 -18.05
#